data_AF-A0A2G6KHI9-F1
#
_entry.id   AF-A0A2G6KHI9-F1
#
_cell.length_a   1.000
_cell.length_b   1.000
_cell.length_c   1.000
_cell.angle_alpha   90.00
_cell.angle_beta   90.00
_cell.angle_gamma   90.00
#
_symmetry.space_group_name_H-M   'P 1'
#
loop_
_entity.id
_entity.type
_entity.pdbx_description
1 polymer ?
#
loop_
_entity_poly.entity_id
_entity_poly.type
_entity_poly.pdbx_seq_one_letter_code
_entity_poly.pdbx_strand_id
1 'polypeptide(L)'
;MEILQDFSLDVDLPALFAYAHIKPESRDGQILTELIEGMLPDIRPKAIYRTAYVEEKYEDGVRIDGQRFTSKVLRVNLASVDRIFPYIATCGVEVEELTKAHDDLLHRFVLDRFKEQVLRLAVRYLREYITTLYIPGEISSMNPGSLKDWPLREQRQLFALFDDVTGAIGVELTESFLMSPVKSVSGIIFPTEHSFENCQLCPRQECPGRRAPYDAQLAEEKYHLLT
;
A
#
# COMPACT_ATOMS: atom_id res chain seq x y z
N MET A 1 17.09 4.52 6.27
CA MET A 1 15.62 4.56 6.11
C MET A 1 15.10 5.91 6.57
N GLU A 2 13.94 6.33 6.07
CA GLU A 2 13.31 7.60 6.43
C GLU A 2 11.84 7.36 6.75
N ILE A 3 11.36 8.03 7.79
CA ILE A 3 9.98 7.94 8.29
C ILE A 3 9.25 9.22 7.92
N LEU A 4 8.09 9.06 7.30
CA LEU A 4 7.17 10.13 6.94
C LEU A 4 5.94 10.05 7.84
N GLN A 5 5.60 11.16 8.47
CA GLN A 5 4.49 11.29 9.42
C GLN A 5 4.02 12.75 9.45
N ASP A 6 3.02 13.04 10.27
CA ASP A 6 2.52 14.40 10.54
C ASP A 6 2.08 15.18 9.28
N PHE A 7 1.59 14.48 8.26
CA PHE A 7 1.02 15.09 7.05
C PHE A 7 -0.49 15.38 7.20
N SER A 8 -0.96 16.34 6.42
CA SER A 8 -2.36 16.81 6.48
C SER A 8 -3.35 15.68 6.21
N LEU A 9 -4.32 15.56 7.11
CA LEU A 9 -5.42 14.60 7.04
C LEU A 9 -6.63 15.30 6.42
N ASP A 10 -6.84 15.07 5.13
CA ASP A 10 -8.04 15.53 4.42
C ASP A 10 -8.92 14.31 4.12
N VAL A 11 -9.85 14.04 5.04
CA VAL A 11 -10.72 12.86 5.02
C VAL A 11 -12.07 13.24 4.44
N ASP A 12 -12.53 12.49 3.45
CA ASP A 12 -13.79 12.73 2.75
C ASP A 12 -14.93 11.98 3.44
N LEU A 13 -15.48 12.58 4.52
CA LEU A 13 -16.64 12.07 5.24
C LEU A 13 -17.87 11.89 4.33
N PRO A 14 -18.22 12.85 3.43
CA PRO A 14 -19.30 12.65 2.46
C PRO A 14 -19.14 11.39 1.62
N ALA A 15 -17.94 11.09 1.12
CA ALA A 15 -17.68 9.87 0.35
C ALA A 15 -17.82 8.60 1.20
N LEU A 16 -17.42 8.62 2.48
CA LEU A 16 -17.63 7.49 3.40
C LEU A 16 -19.13 7.19 3.56
N PHE A 17 -19.93 8.23 3.82
CA PHE A 17 -21.36 8.07 4.04
C PHE A 17 -22.10 7.68 2.77
N ALA A 18 -21.77 8.28 1.62
CA ALA A 18 -22.33 7.89 0.34
C ALA A 18 -22.08 6.40 0.02
N TYR A 19 -20.87 5.91 0.30
CA TYR A 19 -20.51 4.51 0.10
C TYR A 19 -21.28 3.55 1.01
N ALA A 20 -21.52 3.96 2.27
CA ALA A 20 -22.31 3.19 3.22
C ALA A 20 -23.82 3.42 3.09
N HIS A 21 -24.27 4.24 2.12
CA HIS A 21 -25.65 4.68 1.97
C HIS A 21 -26.25 5.32 3.24
N ILE A 22 -25.41 6.00 4.02
CA ILE A 22 -25.79 6.73 5.23
C ILE A 22 -26.08 8.18 4.87
N LYS A 23 -27.16 8.73 5.43
CA LYS A 23 -27.44 10.16 5.36
C LYS A 23 -26.70 10.89 6.50
N PRO A 24 -25.94 11.95 6.25
CA PRO A 24 -25.20 12.67 7.29
C PRO A 24 -26.08 13.14 8.46
N GLU A 25 -27.33 13.53 8.18
CA GLU A 25 -28.31 14.00 9.15
C GLU A 25 -29.01 12.87 9.93
N SER A 26 -28.79 11.61 9.57
CA SER A 26 -29.30 10.47 10.33
C SER A 26 -28.58 10.34 11.68
N ARG A 27 -29.20 9.60 12.61
CA ARG A 27 -28.58 9.30 13.91
C ARG A 27 -27.18 8.67 13.74
N ASP A 28 -27.05 7.70 12.85
CA ASP A 28 -25.75 7.04 12.60
C ASP A 28 -24.75 7.99 11.94
N GLY A 29 -25.20 8.84 11.02
CA GLY A 29 -24.37 9.86 10.38
C GLY A 29 -23.78 10.85 11.38
N GLN A 30 -24.59 11.33 12.32
CA GLN A 30 -24.14 12.24 13.39
C GLN A 30 -23.14 11.57 14.33
N ILE A 31 -23.44 10.36 14.82
CA ILE A 31 -22.54 9.60 15.70
C ILE A 31 -21.19 9.36 15.02
N LEU A 32 -21.19 8.91 13.77
CA LEU A 32 -19.95 8.64 13.03
C LEU A 32 -19.16 9.90 12.72
N THR A 33 -19.85 11.02 12.46
CA THR A 33 -19.19 12.32 12.25
C THR A 33 -18.46 12.75 13.52
N GLU A 34 -19.17 12.81 14.66
CA GLU A 34 -18.59 13.19 15.96
C GLU A 34 -17.43 12.27 16.33
N LEU A 35 -17.58 10.96 16.12
CA LEU A 35 -16.54 9.97 16.39
C LEU A 35 -15.30 10.21 15.52
N ILE A 36 -15.46 10.32 14.19
CA ILE A 36 -14.32 10.48 13.28
C ILE A 36 -13.62 11.81 13.53
N GLU A 37 -14.36 12.91 13.60
CA GLU A 37 -13.80 14.24 13.88
C GLU A 37 -13.07 14.28 15.23
N GLY A 38 -13.63 13.60 16.25
CA GLY A 38 -13.01 13.49 17.57
C GLY A 38 -11.68 12.70 17.57
N MET A 39 -11.50 11.76 16.63
CA MET A 39 -10.26 10.98 16.51
C MET A 39 -9.18 11.66 15.66
N LEU A 40 -9.54 12.55 14.71
CA LEU A 40 -8.59 13.17 13.78
C LEU A 40 -7.35 13.79 14.45
N PRO A 41 -7.44 14.46 15.63
CA PRO A 41 -6.28 15.01 16.31
C PRO A 41 -5.28 13.97 16.82
N ASP A 42 -5.69 12.72 17.01
CA ASP A 42 -4.91 11.64 17.62
C ASP A 42 -4.40 10.62 16.59
N ILE A 43 -4.98 10.57 15.38
CA ILE A 43 -4.50 9.64 14.35
C ILE A 43 -3.17 10.11 13.77
N ARG A 44 -2.23 9.18 13.60
CA ARG A 44 -0.90 9.44 13.03
C ARG A 44 -0.60 8.38 11.97
N PRO A 45 -1.10 8.52 10.74
CA PRO A 45 -0.64 7.66 9.66
C PRO A 45 0.84 7.87 9.40
N LYS A 46 1.53 6.80 9.04
CA LYS A 46 2.98 6.79 8.87
C LYS A 46 3.36 6.02 7.63
N ALA A 47 4.48 6.40 7.03
CA ALA A 47 5.15 5.62 6.03
C ALA A 47 6.64 5.55 6.36
N ILE A 48 7.27 4.44 6.03
CA ILE A 48 8.72 4.28 6.04
C ILE A 48 9.17 3.86 4.65
N TYR A 49 10.28 4.41 4.22
CA TYR A 49 10.93 3.98 2.99
C TYR A 49 12.44 4.03 3.15
N ARG A 50 13.14 3.45 2.18
CA ARG A 50 14.58 3.64 2.03
C ARG A 50 14.93 3.61 0.55
N THR A 51 16.11 4.12 0.22
CA THR A 51 16.74 3.77 -1.04
C THR A 51 17.29 2.34 -0.95
N ALA A 52 17.09 1.56 -2.00
CA ALA A 52 17.72 0.25 -2.19
C ALA A 52 18.15 0.10 -3.65
N TYR A 53 19.10 -0.80 -3.91
CA TYR A 53 19.69 -0.99 -5.22
C TYR A 53 19.47 -2.41 -5.73
N VAL A 54 19.16 -2.52 -7.02
CA VAL A 54 19.08 -3.80 -7.71
C VAL A 54 20.50 -4.25 -8.03
N GLU A 55 20.98 -5.25 -7.32
CA GLU A 55 22.35 -5.75 -7.44
C GLU A 55 22.48 -6.74 -8.60
N GLU A 56 21.52 -7.64 -8.72
CA GLU A 56 21.54 -8.72 -9.71
C GLU A 56 20.14 -9.02 -10.23
N LYS A 57 20.08 -9.46 -11.48
CA LYS A 57 18.85 -9.84 -12.18
C LYS A 57 19.01 -11.28 -12.64
N TYR A 58 18.13 -12.15 -12.17
CA TYR A 58 18.09 -13.57 -12.51
C TYR A 58 17.07 -13.83 -13.61
N GLU A 59 16.90 -15.10 -14.00
CA GLU A 59 15.82 -15.49 -14.91
C GLU A 59 14.44 -15.33 -14.25
N ASP A 60 14.35 -15.65 -12.95
CA ASP A 60 13.11 -15.75 -12.18
C ASP A 60 12.91 -14.62 -11.15
N GLY A 61 13.80 -13.62 -11.10
CA GLY A 61 13.74 -12.60 -10.06
C GLY A 61 14.90 -11.63 -10.02
N VAL A 62 15.08 -10.98 -8.88
CA VAL A 62 16.11 -9.96 -8.64
C VAL A 62 16.70 -10.08 -7.24
N ARG A 63 17.93 -9.59 -7.06
CA ARG A 63 18.51 -9.31 -5.73
C ARG A 63 18.51 -7.80 -5.49
N ILE A 64 17.99 -7.40 -4.34
CA ILE A 64 17.90 -6.01 -3.88
C ILE A 64 18.52 -5.93 -2.50
N ASP A 65 19.56 -5.12 -2.31
CA ASP A 65 20.28 -4.94 -1.02
C ASP A 65 20.44 -6.27 -0.24
N GLY A 66 21.05 -7.28 -0.88
CA GLY A 66 21.26 -8.61 -0.32
C GLY A 66 20.05 -9.55 -0.23
N GLN A 67 18.82 -9.07 -0.44
CA GLN A 67 17.59 -9.88 -0.41
C GLN A 67 17.21 -10.39 -1.80
N ARG A 68 16.98 -11.70 -1.95
CA ARG A 68 16.50 -12.30 -3.20
C ARG A 68 14.97 -12.33 -3.24
N PHE A 69 14.41 -11.73 -4.28
CA PHE A 69 12.98 -11.76 -4.59
C PHE A 69 12.73 -12.62 -5.83
N THR A 70 11.72 -13.50 -5.78
CA THR A 70 11.35 -14.37 -6.91
C THR A 70 10.06 -13.84 -7.54
N SER A 71 10.18 -13.21 -8.70
CA SER A 71 9.07 -12.69 -9.51
C SER A 71 9.58 -12.30 -10.89
N LYS A 72 9.01 -12.90 -11.94
CA LYS A 72 9.31 -12.52 -13.32
C LYS A 72 8.83 -11.10 -13.63
N VAL A 73 7.69 -10.70 -13.06
CA VAL A 73 7.14 -9.34 -13.24
C VAL A 73 8.08 -8.30 -12.65
N LEU A 74 8.60 -8.52 -11.44
CA LEU A 74 9.60 -7.62 -10.84
C LEU A 74 10.84 -7.54 -11.73
N ARG A 75 11.37 -8.68 -12.16
CA ARG A 75 12.56 -8.74 -13.01
C ARG A 75 12.38 -7.95 -14.31
N VAL A 76 11.23 -8.08 -14.96
CA VAL A 76 10.93 -7.37 -16.21
C VAL A 76 10.78 -5.87 -15.96
N ASN A 77 10.04 -5.47 -14.92
CA ASN A 77 9.80 -4.05 -14.61
C ASN A 77 11.06 -3.32 -14.12
N LEU A 78 12.00 -4.04 -13.51
CA LEU A 78 13.25 -3.48 -13.01
C LEU A 78 14.41 -3.65 -13.98
N ALA A 79 14.19 -4.11 -15.22
CA ALA A 79 15.26 -4.47 -16.16
C ALA A 79 16.32 -3.37 -16.37
N SER A 80 15.86 -2.12 -16.52
CA SER A 80 16.70 -0.91 -16.67
C SER A 80 16.74 -0.04 -15.41
N VAL A 81 16.25 -0.54 -14.27
CA VAL A 81 16.20 0.19 -13.00
C VAL A 81 17.27 -0.34 -12.06
N ASP A 82 18.14 0.57 -11.60
CA ASP A 82 19.18 0.22 -10.61
C ASP A 82 18.83 0.70 -9.20
N ARG A 83 18.05 1.78 -9.07
CA ARG A 83 17.65 2.36 -7.78
C ARG A 83 16.14 2.31 -7.61
N ILE A 84 15.72 1.78 -6.47
CA ILE A 84 14.31 1.62 -6.10
C ILE A 84 14.07 2.11 -4.67
N PHE A 85 12.79 2.16 -4.30
CA PHE A 85 12.32 2.66 -3.02
C PHE A 85 11.34 1.65 -2.40
N PRO A 86 11.85 0.62 -1.70
CA PRO A 86 11.03 -0.20 -0.83
C PRO A 86 10.32 0.67 0.20
N TYR A 87 9.05 0.37 0.47
CA TYR A 87 8.25 1.14 1.42
C TYR A 87 7.24 0.26 2.18
N ILE A 88 6.84 0.77 3.34
CA ILE A 88 5.70 0.31 4.13
C ILE A 88 4.92 1.55 4.58
N ALA A 89 3.61 1.55 4.42
CA ALA A 89 2.72 2.62 4.85
C ALA A 89 1.55 2.07 5.65
N THR A 90 1.06 2.82 6.62
CA THR A 90 -0.02 2.41 7.53
C THR A 90 -0.95 3.58 7.84
N CYS A 91 -2.21 3.28 8.15
CA CYS A 91 -3.13 4.26 8.72
C CYS A 91 -2.76 4.69 10.16
N GLY A 92 -1.85 3.97 10.80
CA GLY A 92 -1.40 4.22 12.18
C GLY A 92 -2.01 3.22 13.17
N VAL A 93 -1.27 2.92 14.24
CA VAL A 93 -1.73 2.06 15.35
C VAL A 93 -2.82 2.74 16.15
N GLU A 94 -2.80 4.07 16.18
CA GLU A 94 -3.72 4.93 16.92
C GLU A 94 -5.15 4.74 16.44
N VAL A 95 -5.37 4.82 15.11
CA VAL A 95 -6.71 4.65 14.53
C VAL A 95 -7.20 3.21 14.64
N GLU A 96 -6.31 2.22 14.61
CA GLU A 96 -6.70 0.83 14.79
C GLU A 96 -7.25 0.62 16.21
N GLU A 97 -6.58 1.14 17.23
CA GLU A 97 -7.03 1.01 18.62
C GLU A 97 -8.30 1.82 18.89
N LEU A 98 -8.38 3.07 18.41
CA LEU A 98 -9.55 3.92 18.58
C LEU A 98 -10.83 3.34 17.94
N THR A 99 -10.68 2.51 16.90
CA THR A 99 -11.83 1.92 16.18
C THR A 99 -12.17 0.49 16.61
N LYS A 100 -11.38 -0.12 17.51
CA LYS A 100 -11.45 -1.54 17.86
C LYS A 100 -12.70 -1.93 18.66
N ALA A 101 -13.22 -1.03 19.49
CA ALA A 101 -14.26 -1.31 20.47
C ALA A 101 -15.70 -1.05 20.00
N HIS A 102 -15.93 -0.74 18.72
CA HIS A 102 -17.28 -0.49 18.23
C HIS A 102 -18.06 -1.78 17.97
N ASP A 103 -19.16 -1.97 18.71
CA ASP A 103 -20.01 -3.17 18.58
C ASP A 103 -20.91 -3.14 17.33
N ASP A 104 -21.31 -1.95 16.89
CA ASP A 104 -22.21 -1.78 15.76
C ASP A 104 -21.52 -2.16 14.42
N LEU A 105 -22.18 -3.03 13.65
CA LEU A 105 -21.63 -3.56 12.40
C LEU A 105 -21.54 -2.50 11.30
N LEU A 106 -22.53 -1.61 11.20
CA LEU A 106 -22.53 -0.51 10.24
C LEU A 106 -21.41 0.47 10.57
N HIS A 107 -21.24 0.80 11.85
CA HIS A 107 -20.18 1.71 12.28
C HIS A 107 -18.80 1.11 12.01
N ARG A 108 -18.57 -0.16 12.35
CA ARG A 108 -17.31 -0.86 12.02
C ARG A 108 -17.01 -0.85 10.53
N PHE A 109 -18.02 -1.02 9.68
CA PHE A 109 -17.84 -0.95 8.23
C PHE A 109 -17.39 0.44 7.77
N VAL A 110 -18.00 1.50 8.30
CA VAL A 110 -17.61 2.89 7.99
C VAL A 110 -16.21 3.20 8.53
N LEU A 111 -15.89 2.77 9.74
CA LEU A 111 -14.58 2.96 10.36
C LEU A 111 -13.47 2.20 9.61
N ASP A 112 -13.75 1.01 9.09
CA ASP A 112 -12.82 0.27 8.23
C ASP A 112 -12.51 1.05 6.94
N ARG A 113 -13.52 1.69 6.35
CA ARG A 113 -13.38 2.56 5.17
C ARG A 113 -12.65 3.85 5.48
N PHE A 114 -12.89 4.43 6.65
CA PHE A 114 -12.13 5.57 7.15
C PHE A 114 -10.65 5.24 7.26
N LYS A 115 -10.30 4.11 7.90
CA LYS A 115 -8.90 3.63 7.97
C LYS A 115 -8.28 3.43 6.59
N GLU A 116 -9.05 2.94 5.62
CA GLU A 116 -8.60 2.83 4.23
C GLU A 116 -8.32 4.21 3.58
N GLN A 117 -9.16 5.22 3.79
CA GLN A 117 -8.89 6.58 3.33
C GLN A 117 -7.60 7.14 3.95
N VAL A 118 -7.43 6.98 5.26
CA VAL A 118 -6.23 7.43 5.99
C VAL A 118 -4.96 6.75 5.44
N LEU A 119 -5.00 5.44 5.17
CA LEU A 119 -3.91 4.73 4.50
C LEU A 119 -3.61 5.32 3.11
N ARG A 120 -4.63 5.63 2.31
CA ARG A 120 -4.45 6.21 0.97
C ARG A 120 -3.77 7.57 1.03
N LEU A 121 -4.07 8.38 2.04
CA LEU A 121 -3.37 9.66 2.27
C LEU A 121 -1.88 9.42 2.52
N ALA A 122 -1.52 8.44 3.36
CA ALA A 122 -0.13 8.08 3.63
C ALA A 122 0.62 7.64 2.37
N VAL A 123 -0.01 6.77 1.56
CA VAL A 123 0.56 6.30 0.30
C VAL A 123 0.72 7.42 -0.71
N ARG A 124 -0.27 8.32 -0.80
CA ARG A 124 -0.21 9.49 -1.69
C ARG A 124 0.95 10.40 -1.29
N TYR A 125 1.03 10.77 -0.01
CA TYR A 125 2.09 11.62 0.52
C TYR A 125 3.47 11.01 0.27
N LEU A 126 3.65 9.72 0.58
CA LEU A 126 4.89 8.99 0.32
C LEU A 126 5.31 9.05 -1.15
N ARG A 127 4.35 8.80 -2.07
CA ARG A 127 4.62 8.83 -3.51
C ARG A 127 5.02 10.22 -3.98
N GLU A 128 4.29 11.25 -3.56
CA GLU A 128 4.60 12.64 -3.89
C GLU A 128 5.99 13.04 -3.35
N TYR A 129 6.31 12.62 -2.13
CA TYR A 129 7.60 12.87 -1.49
C TYR A 129 8.76 12.23 -2.27
N ILE A 130 8.66 10.93 -2.58
CA ILE A 130 9.69 10.21 -3.34
C ILE A 130 9.87 10.79 -4.74
N THR A 131 8.76 11.08 -5.44
CA THR A 131 8.82 11.66 -6.79
C THR A 131 9.51 13.03 -6.75
N THR A 132 9.11 13.91 -5.84
CA THR A 132 9.68 15.25 -5.71
C THR A 132 11.17 15.22 -5.38
N LEU A 133 11.59 14.30 -4.50
CA LEU A 133 12.96 14.26 -4.00
C LEU A 133 13.93 13.50 -4.90
N TYR A 134 13.49 12.43 -5.58
CA TYR A 134 14.41 11.50 -6.24
C TYR A 134 14.13 11.21 -7.71
N ILE A 135 12.91 11.44 -8.21
CA ILE A 135 12.49 10.94 -9.53
C ILE A 135 11.78 12.07 -10.31
N PRO A 136 12.52 12.82 -11.16
CA PRO A 136 11.88 13.70 -12.13
C PRO A 136 11.26 12.85 -13.24
N GLY A 137 10.00 12.43 -13.08
CA GLY A 137 9.29 11.63 -14.08
C GLY A 137 8.20 10.72 -13.50
N GLU A 138 7.81 9.72 -14.28
CA GLU A 138 6.80 8.74 -13.87
C GLU A 138 7.37 7.69 -12.91
N ILE A 139 6.52 7.26 -11.98
CA ILE A 139 6.81 6.18 -11.05
C ILE A 139 5.77 5.07 -11.15
N SER A 140 6.22 3.84 -10.98
CA SER A 140 5.35 2.68 -10.80
C SER A 140 5.59 2.05 -9.43
N SER A 141 4.64 1.22 -9.00
CA SER A 141 4.80 0.47 -7.75
C SER A 141 4.29 -0.94 -7.89
N MET A 142 4.98 -1.86 -7.24
CA MET A 142 4.57 -3.26 -7.12
C MET A 142 4.41 -3.63 -5.65
N ASN A 143 3.52 -4.58 -5.36
CA ASN A 143 3.19 -4.99 -4.00
C ASN A 143 3.13 -6.53 -3.92
N PRO A 144 3.86 -7.19 -3.01
CA PRO A 144 3.71 -8.61 -2.76
C PRO A 144 2.26 -8.98 -2.45
N GLY A 145 1.78 -10.09 -3.02
CA GLY A 145 0.41 -10.58 -2.87
C GLY A 145 -0.61 -9.99 -3.84
N SER A 146 -0.27 -8.94 -4.60
CA SER A 146 -1.17 -8.40 -5.64
C SER A 146 -1.25 -9.28 -6.89
N LEU A 147 -0.19 -10.05 -7.16
CA LEU A 147 -0.08 -10.96 -8.29
C LEU A 147 0.37 -12.34 -7.81
N LYS A 148 -0.05 -13.39 -8.50
CA LYS A 148 0.41 -14.76 -8.22
C LYS A 148 1.93 -14.90 -8.38
N ASP A 149 2.50 -14.21 -9.37
CA ASP A 149 3.93 -14.20 -9.67
C ASP A 149 4.78 -13.57 -8.56
N TRP A 150 4.22 -12.62 -7.80
CA TRP A 150 4.90 -12.05 -6.64
C TRP A 150 4.09 -12.28 -5.36
N PRO A 151 4.22 -13.47 -4.74
CA PRO A 151 3.31 -13.93 -3.69
C PRO A 151 3.48 -13.18 -2.38
N LEU A 152 2.43 -13.18 -1.54
CA LEU A 152 2.40 -12.45 -0.26
C LEU A 152 3.58 -12.78 0.67
N ARG A 153 4.05 -14.03 0.67
CA ARG A 153 5.21 -14.47 1.48
C ARG A 153 6.50 -13.68 1.24
N GLU A 154 6.65 -13.08 0.05
CA GLU A 154 7.80 -12.23 -0.30
C GLU A 154 7.82 -10.90 0.49
N GLN A 155 6.73 -10.60 1.21
CA GLN A 155 6.69 -9.50 2.16
C GLN A 155 7.71 -9.67 3.29
N ARG A 156 8.09 -10.92 3.65
CA ARG A 156 9.16 -11.17 4.63
C ARG A 156 10.51 -10.62 4.16
N GLN A 157 10.86 -10.85 2.90
CA GLN A 157 12.07 -10.31 2.27
C GLN A 157 12.00 -8.80 2.17
N LEU A 158 10.82 -8.25 1.85
CA LEU A 158 10.62 -6.81 1.78
C LEU A 158 10.80 -6.14 3.16
N PHE A 159 10.24 -6.72 4.22
CA PHE A 159 10.44 -6.25 5.59
C PHE A 159 11.90 -6.36 6.03
N ALA A 160 12.62 -7.40 5.59
CA ALA A 160 14.05 -7.58 5.88
C ALA A 160 14.97 -6.54 5.22
N LEU A 161 14.44 -5.68 4.33
CA LEU A 161 15.18 -4.51 3.84
C LEU A 161 15.19 -3.36 4.86
N PHE A 162 14.38 -3.43 5.91
CA PHE A 162 14.27 -2.42 6.96
C PHE A 162 14.87 -2.94 8.27
N ASP A 163 15.33 -2.01 9.11
CA ASP A 163 15.97 -2.37 10.39
C ASP A 163 14.91 -2.74 11.45
N ASP A 164 14.08 -1.78 11.87
CA ASP A 164 13.03 -1.97 12.88
C ASP A 164 11.73 -1.29 12.45
N VAL A 165 10.88 -2.03 11.73
CA VAL A 165 9.58 -1.52 11.24
C VAL A 165 8.60 -1.29 12.39
N THR A 166 8.57 -2.20 13.36
CA THR A 166 7.66 -2.13 14.51
C THR A 166 7.96 -0.91 15.36
N GLY A 167 9.23 -0.69 15.73
CA GLY A 167 9.62 0.49 16.50
C GLY A 167 9.50 1.79 15.72
N ALA A 168 9.69 1.77 14.39
CA ALA A 168 9.64 2.98 13.57
C ALA A 168 8.21 3.47 13.27
N ILE A 169 7.31 2.57 12.87
CA ILE A 169 5.96 2.94 12.41
C ILE A 169 4.82 2.12 13.03
N GLY A 170 5.14 1.21 13.95
CA GLY A 170 4.14 0.37 14.63
C GLY A 170 3.56 -0.76 13.77
N VAL A 171 4.16 -1.06 12.61
CA VAL A 171 3.69 -2.13 11.73
C VAL A 171 4.45 -3.42 12.02
N GLU A 172 3.71 -4.47 12.33
CA GLU A 172 4.22 -5.83 12.52
C GLU A 172 3.84 -6.73 11.35
N LEU A 173 4.74 -7.64 10.98
CA LEU A 173 4.46 -8.72 10.03
C LEU A 173 4.21 -10.02 10.80
N THR A 174 3.01 -10.55 10.70
CA THR A 174 2.62 -11.81 11.34
C THR A 174 3.23 -13.03 10.63
N GLU A 175 3.19 -14.19 11.28
CA GLU A 175 3.66 -15.46 10.68
C GLU A 175 2.92 -15.85 9.40
N SER A 176 1.67 -15.39 9.23
CA SER A 176 0.86 -15.59 8.03
C SER A 176 1.12 -14.54 6.94
N PHE A 177 2.13 -13.69 7.12
CA PHE A 177 2.52 -12.60 6.22
C PHE A 177 1.46 -11.48 6.10
N LEU A 178 0.53 -11.39 7.05
CA LEU A 178 -0.37 -10.27 7.20
C LEU A 178 0.26 -9.18 8.06
N MET A 179 -0.11 -7.92 7.80
CA MET A 179 0.34 -6.78 8.59
C MET A 179 -0.66 -6.43 9.69
N SER A 180 -0.12 -5.96 10.82
CA SER A 180 -0.88 -5.29 11.89
C SER A 180 -0.27 -3.90 12.11
N PRO A 181 -1.02 -2.79 11.98
CA PRO A 181 -2.44 -2.71 11.65
C PRO A 181 -2.82 -3.29 10.28
N VAL A 182 -4.05 -3.80 10.17
CA VAL A 182 -4.55 -4.44 8.94
C VAL A 182 -4.56 -3.47 7.75
N LYS A 183 -4.87 -2.19 8.00
CA LYS A 183 -4.79 -1.14 6.97
C LYS A 183 -3.36 -0.62 6.86
N SER A 184 -2.50 -1.51 6.38
CA SER A 184 -1.12 -1.23 5.99
C SER A 184 -0.86 -1.78 4.60
N VAL A 185 0.11 -1.22 3.90
CA VAL A 185 0.56 -1.66 2.59
C VAL A 185 2.08 -1.63 2.52
N SER A 186 2.67 -2.61 1.86
CA SER A 186 4.11 -2.67 1.61
C SER A 186 4.35 -2.86 0.12
N GLY A 187 5.41 -2.28 -0.42
CA GLY A 187 5.79 -2.51 -1.81
C GLY A 187 7.13 -1.90 -2.18
N ILE A 188 7.36 -1.81 -3.48
CA ILE A 188 8.53 -1.15 -4.07
C ILE A 188 8.02 -0.09 -5.03
N ILE A 189 8.50 1.15 -4.89
CA ILE A 189 8.35 2.23 -5.87
C ILE A 189 9.63 2.30 -6.71
N PHE A 190 9.47 2.52 -8.02
CA PHE A 190 10.60 2.63 -8.94
C PHE A 190 10.28 3.60 -10.10
N PRO A 191 11.31 4.28 -10.65
CA PRO A 191 11.14 5.10 -11.84
C PRO A 191 10.80 4.23 -13.05
N THR A 192 10.00 4.74 -13.99
CA THR A 192 9.68 4.03 -15.23
C THR A 192 9.49 5.00 -16.40
N GLU A 193 9.72 4.51 -17.62
CA GLU A 193 9.30 5.18 -18.86
C GLU A 193 7.88 4.79 -19.29
N HIS A 194 7.38 3.65 -18.75
CA HIS A 194 6.06 3.12 -19.05
C HIS A 194 5.34 2.77 -17.75
N SER A 195 4.23 3.44 -17.47
CA SER A 195 3.41 3.17 -16.30
C SER A 195 3.03 1.69 -16.20
N PHE A 196 3.15 1.12 -14.99
CA PHE A 196 2.73 -0.23 -14.67
C PHE A 196 1.82 -0.23 -13.45
N GLU A 197 0.72 -0.98 -13.57
CA GLU A 197 -0.21 -1.26 -12.49
C GLU A 197 -0.40 -2.77 -12.35
N ASN A 198 -0.28 -3.31 -11.13
CA ASN A 198 -0.52 -4.74 -10.86
C ASN A 198 -1.87 -5.20 -11.45
N CYS A 199 -2.88 -4.32 -11.50
CA CYS A 199 -4.20 -4.61 -12.04
C CYS A 199 -4.20 -5.04 -13.52
N GLN A 200 -3.19 -4.63 -14.30
CA GLN A 200 -3.03 -5.03 -15.70
C GLN A 200 -2.75 -6.54 -15.83
N LEU A 201 -2.18 -7.18 -14.80
CA LEU A 201 -1.86 -8.61 -14.81
C LEU A 201 -2.78 -9.43 -13.88
N CYS A 202 -3.78 -8.80 -13.27
CA CYS A 202 -4.68 -9.45 -12.33
C CYS A 202 -6.02 -9.82 -13.00
N PRO A 203 -6.36 -11.12 -13.16
CA PRO A 203 -7.59 -11.55 -13.85
C PRO A 203 -8.87 -11.40 -13.00
N ARG A 204 -8.76 -10.98 -11.73
CA ARG A 204 -9.90 -10.81 -10.82
C ARG A 204 -10.85 -9.72 -11.35
N GLN A 205 -12.04 -10.09 -11.81
CA GLN A 205 -12.98 -9.13 -12.43
C GLN A 205 -13.45 -8.06 -11.43
N GLU A 206 -14.09 -8.48 -10.34
CA GLU A 206 -14.67 -7.56 -9.35
C GLU A 206 -13.64 -7.26 -8.24
N CYS A 207 -12.96 -6.13 -8.38
CA CYS A 207 -12.03 -5.61 -7.38
C CYS A 207 -12.31 -4.11 -7.16
N PRO A 208 -12.83 -3.69 -5.99
CA PRO A 208 -13.07 -2.28 -5.68
C PRO A 208 -11.80 -1.40 -5.77
N GLY A 209 -10.62 -2.01 -5.59
CA GLY A 209 -9.32 -1.33 -5.70
C GLY A 209 -8.71 -1.35 -7.11
N ARG A 210 -9.44 -1.75 -8.15
CA ARG A 210 -8.90 -1.84 -9.52
C ARG A 210 -8.52 -0.45 -10.04
N ARG A 211 -7.26 -0.30 -10.46
CA ARG A 211 -6.71 0.96 -11.03
C ARG A 211 -6.47 0.92 -12.53
N ALA A 212 -6.46 -0.27 -13.14
CA ALA A 212 -6.29 -0.47 -14.57
C ALA A 212 -7.08 -1.72 -15.05
N PRO A 213 -7.51 -1.78 -16.32
CA PRO A 213 -8.12 -2.98 -16.89
C PRO A 213 -7.10 -4.13 -16.94
N TYR A 214 -7.59 -5.37 -16.85
CA TYR A 214 -6.76 -6.57 -17.05
C TYR A 214 -6.39 -6.71 -18.53
N ASP A 215 -5.13 -7.04 -18.81
CA ASP A 215 -4.58 -7.21 -20.15
C ASP A 215 -3.85 -8.57 -20.24
N ALA A 216 -4.55 -9.55 -20.81
CA ALA A 216 -4.02 -10.90 -20.99
C ALA A 216 -2.86 -10.94 -21.99
N GLN A 217 -2.90 -10.10 -23.02
CA GLN A 217 -1.86 -10.05 -24.05
C GLN A 217 -0.57 -9.49 -23.45
N LEU A 218 -0.65 -8.44 -22.64
CA LEU A 218 0.49 -7.91 -21.90
C LEU A 218 1.12 -8.99 -20.98
N ALA A 219 0.28 -9.76 -20.29
CA ALA A 219 0.75 -10.83 -19.39
C ALA A 219 1.50 -11.95 -20.13
N GLU A 220 1.08 -12.29 -21.35
CA GLU A 220 1.72 -13.31 -22.19
C GLU A 220 2.99 -12.78 -22.89
N GLU A 221 2.88 -11.67 -23.60
CA GLU A 221 3.92 -11.18 -24.51
C GLU A 221 5.08 -10.52 -23.76
N LYS A 222 4.80 -9.66 -22.76
CA LYS A 222 5.83 -8.91 -22.04
C LYS A 222 6.36 -9.66 -20.82
N TYR A 223 5.46 -10.33 -20.10
CA TYR A 223 5.80 -10.95 -18.81
C TYR A 223 5.88 -12.48 -18.83
N HIS A 224 5.47 -13.13 -19.94
CA HIS A 224 5.54 -14.58 -20.11
C HIS A 224 4.93 -15.37 -18.93
N LEU A 225 3.74 -14.95 -18.48
CA LEU A 225 3.03 -15.52 -17.33
C LEU A 225 1.99 -16.58 -17.70
N LEU A 226 1.62 -16.68 -18.99
CA LEU A 226 0.52 -17.52 -19.48
C LEU A 226 1.00 -18.76 -20.28
N THR A 227 2.31 -19.04 -20.26
CA THR A 227 2.92 -20.25 -20.84
C THR A 227 3.01 -21.38 -19.83
#